data_AF-A0A5C7VB85-F1
#
_entry.id   AF-A0A5C7VB85-F1
#
_cell.length_a   1.000
_cell.length_b   1.000
_cell.length_c   1.000
_cell.angle_alpha   90.00
_cell.angle_beta   90.00
_cell.angle_gamma   90.00
#
_symmetry.space_group_name_H-M   'P 1'
#
loop_
_entity.id
_entity.type
_entity.pdbx_description
1 polymer ?
#
loop_
_entity_poly.entity_id
_entity_poly.type
_entity_poly.pdbx_seq_one_letter_code
_entity_poly.pdbx_strand_id
1 'polypeptide(L)'
;MPSLIDALQAQPEQTDALMRAACARLRDWQTRQAGSAPLPATADERLQRGLQRLAPAQAELLLQRLQQDAELPPQQALLDQLPEDGALPAPRRWGPATDDLARLLRPAELAWDEAQEIDWAVRHWEASRHAGLLDEELAADFGEFWRRLEWSALRHHLRQLADAPADERRLLAQVVKVSTRYVALAPLKRALEASHPQFFDQAFSLR
;
A
#
# COMPACT_ATOMS: atom_id res chain seq x y z
N MET A 1 9.36 4.49 21.56
CA MET A 1 9.16 3.04 21.34
C MET A 1 9.75 2.71 19.98
N PRO A 2 10.35 1.52 19.79
CA PRO A 2 10.83 1.10 18.47
C PRO A 2 9.68 1.10 17.46
N SER A 3 9.97 1.43 16.20
CA SER A 3 8.96 1.35 15.13
C SER A 3 8.51 -0.11 14.94
N LEU A 4 7.39 -0.33 14.27
CA LEU A 4 6.96 -1.69 13.93
C LEU A 4 8.02 -2.41 13.09
N ILE A 5 8.68 -1.68 12.18
CA ILE A 5 9.75 -2.22 11.34
C ILE A 5 10.93 -2.67 12.21
N ASP A 6 11.37 -1.85 13.16
CA ASP A 6 12.45 -2.21 14.09
C ASP A 6 12.11 -3.47 14.90
N ALA A 7 10.85 -3.59 15.36
CA ALA A 7 10.39 -4.75 16.11
C ALA A 7 10.37 -6.03 15.25
N LEU A 8 9.89 -5.94 14.01
CA LEU A 8 9.86 -7.06 13.06
C LEU A 8 11.28 -7.54 12.70
N GLN A 9 12.22 -6.60 12.55
CA GLN A 9 13.62 -6.92 12.27
C GLN A 9 14.33 -7.54 13.48
N ALA A 10 14.01 -7.08 14.69
CA ALA A 10 14.62 -7.59 15.91
C ALA A 10 14.09 -8.97 16.35
N GLN A 11 12.84 -9.30 16.02
CA GLN A 11 12.14 -10.51 16.48
C GLN A 11 11.44 -11.25 15.32
N PRO A 12 12.22 -11.79 14.34
CA PRO A 12 11.65 -12.41 13.14
C PRO A 12 10.76 -13.62 13.45
N GLU A 13 11.00 -14.33 14.55
CA GLU A 13 10.17 -15.46 15.00
C GLU A 13 8.77 -15.02 15.48
N GLN A 14 8.58 -13.74 15.78
CA GLN A 14 7.30 -13.17 16.21
C GLN A 14 6.59 -12.39 15.10
N THR A 15 7.09 -12.44 13.85
CA THR A 15 6.55 -11.70 12.71
C THR A 15 5.04 -11.83 12.57
N ASP A 16 4.50 -13.06 12.56
CA ASP A 16 3.05 -13.27 12.41
C ASP A 16 2.26 -12.62 13.56
N ALA A 17 2.70 -12.81 14.81
CA ALA A 17 2.03 -12.24 15.97
C ALA A 17 2.04 -10.70 15.93
N LEU A 18 3.18 -10.09 15.60
CA LEU A 18 3.34 -8.64 15.49
C LEU A 18 2.48 -8.06 14.36
N MET A 19 2.46 -8.71 13.20
CA MET A 19 1.64 -8.28 12.06
C MET A 19 0.15 -8.41 12.35
N ARG A 20 -0.30 -9.50 12.97
CA ARG A 20 -1.70 -9.66 13.39
C ARG A 20 -2.11 -8.61 14.41
N ALA A 21 -1.25 -8.29 15.37
CA ALA A 21 -1.49 -7.23 16.34
C ALA A 21 -1.55 -5.84 15.68
N ALA A 22 -0.67 -5.55 14.71
CA ALA A 22 -0.71 -4.32 13.93
C ALA A 22 -2.01 -4.20 13.11
N CYS A 23 -2.42 -5.28 12.43
CA CYS A 23 -3.69 -5.34 11.70
C CYS A 23 -4.91 -5.13 12.60
N ALA A 24 -4.90 -5.66 13.83
CA ALA A 24 -5.98 -5.45 14.79
C ALA A 24 -6.06 -3.98 15.23
N ARG A 25 -4.92 -3.39 15.64
CA ARG A 25 -4.84 -1.97 16.02
C ARG A 25 -5.30 -1.05 14.89
N LEU A 26 -4.96 -1.37 13.65
CA LEU A 26 -5.43 -0.66 12.47
C LEU A 26 -6.97 -0.66 12.39
N ARG A 27 -7.61 -1.83 12.50
CA ARG A 27 -9.08 -1.92 12.44
C ARG A 27 -9.76 -1.21 13.60
N ASP A 28 -9.24 -1.35 14.81
CA ASP A 28 -9.78 -0.68 15.99
C ASP A 28 -9.73 0.84 15.84
N TRP A 29 -8.65 1.34 15.22
CA TRP A 29 -8.53 2.73 14.85
C TRP A 29 -9.55 3.12 13.77
N GLN A 30 -9.65 2.38 12.66
CA GLN A 30 -10.61 2.65 11.58
C GLN A 30 -12.06 2.69 12.10
N THR A 31 -12.41 1.77 13.00
CA THR A 31 -13.74 1.70 13.64
C THR A 31 -14.05 2.95 14.45
N ARG A 32 -13.10 3.43 15.27
CA ARG A 32 -13.28 4.66 16.06
C ARG A 32 -13.46 5.89 15.21
N GLN A 33 -12.86 5.88 14.03
CA GLN A 33 -12.87 7.04 13.17
C GLN A 33 -14.18 7.15 12.37
N ALA A 34 -14.91 6.05 12.15
CA ALA A 34 -16.16 5.93 11.38
C ALA A 34 -17.20 7.03 11.75
N GLY A 35 -17.61 7.85 10.77
CA GLY A 35 -18.40 9.08 10.93
C GLY A 35 -17.68 10.43 10.69
N SER A 36 -16.35 10.47 10.57
CA SER A 36 -15.59 11.69 10.24
C SER A 36 -15.76 12.13 8.77
N ALA A 37 -15.91 13.43 8.53
CA ALA A 37 -16.08 13.96 7.17
C ALA A 37 -14.78 13.84 6.33
N PRO A 38 -14.87 13.46 5.03
CA PRO A 38 -13.71 13.45 4.17
C PRO A 38 -13.21 14.88 3.91
N LEU A 39 -11.89 15.06 3.90
CA LEU A 39 -11.29 16.31 3.41
C LEU A 39 -11.24 16.30 1.87
N PRO A 40 -11.32 17.49 1.23
CA PRO A 40 -11.29 17.59 -0.22
C PRO A 40 -10.01 16.98 -0.81
N ALA A 41 -10.16 16.40 -2.00
CA ALA A 41 -9.05 15.85 -2.77
C ALA A 41 -8.07 16.96 -3.18
N THR A 42 -6.80 16.81 -2.84
CA THR A 42 -5.71 17.65 -3.33
C THR A 42 -4.91 16.89 -4.39
N ALA A 43 -4.30 17.60 -5.34
CA ALA A 43 -3.42 16.98 -6.32
C ALA A 43 -2.26 16.23 -5.62
N ASP A 44 -2.02 14.98 -6.02
CA ASP A 44 -0.97 14.13 -5.45
C ASP A 44 0.34 14.33 -6.21
N GLU A 45 0.99 15.47 -5.96
CA GLU A 45 2.21 15.89 -6.65
C GLU A 45 3.36 14.88 -6.51
N ARG A 46 3.46 14.18 -5.37
CA ARG A 46 4.48 13.14 -5.16
C ARG A 46 4.23 11.93 -6.03
N LEU A 47 2.99 11.45 -6.11
CA LEU A 47 2.64 10.35 -7.00
C LEU A 47 2.90 10.73 -8.46
N GLN A 48 2.51 11.95 -8.85
CA GLN A 48 2.77 12.47 -10.19
C GLN A 48 4.27 12.51 -10.50
N ARG A 49 5.11 13.04 -9.61
CA ARG A 49 6.58 13.04 -9.78
C ARG A 49 7.14 11.62 -9.91
N GLY A 50 6.68 10.68 -9.10
CA GLY A 50 7.08 9.27 -9.18
C GLY A 50 6.73 8.64 -10.54
N LEU A 51 5.52 8.89 -11.03
CA LEU A 51 5.08 8.43 -12.35
C LEU A 51 5.87 9.10 -13.48
N GLN A 52 6.14 10.40 -13.38
CA GLN A 52 6.94 11.14 -14.37
C GLN A 52 8.37 10.59 -14.46
N ARG A 53 8.95 10.15 -13.34
CA ARG A 53 10.27 9.51 -13.31
C ARG A 53 10.29 8.17 -14.05
N LEU A 54 9.26 7.34 -13.90
CA LEU A 54 9.26 5.97 -14.44
C LEU A 54 8.61 5.83 -15.82
N ALA A 55 7.57 6.60 -16.09
CA ALA A 55 6.74 6.50 -17.29
C ALA A 55 6.28 7.89 -17.77
N PRO A 56 7.22 8.80 -18.12
CA PRO A 56 6.91 10.22 -18.38
C PRO A 56 5.83 10.42 -19.43
N ALA A 57 5.89 9.67 -20.53
CA ALA A 57 4.93 9.79 -21.63
C ALA A 57 3.49 9.36 -21.23
N GLN A 58 3.34 8.50 -20.21
CA GLN A 58 2.04 7.95 -19.80
C GLN A 58 1.61 8.40 -18.40
N ALA A 59 2.36 9.34 -17.79
CA ALA A 59 2.22 9.71 -16.38
C ALA A 59 0.82 10.23 -16.05
N GLU A 60 0.23 11.07 -16.90
CA GLU A 60 -1.12 11.62 -16.68
C GLU A 60 -2.21 10.55 -16.75
N LEU A 61 -2.14 9.66 -17.74
CA LEU A 61 -3.09 8.54 -17.89
C LEU A 61 -3.00 7.59 -16.69
N LEU A 62 -1.78 7.25 -16.26
CA LEU A 62 -1.55 6.39 -15.11
C LEU A 62 -2.00 7.06 -13.81
N LEU A 63 -1.77 8.37 -13.67
CA LEU A 63 -2.21 9.14 -12.50
C LEU A 63 -3.74 9.11 -12.39
N GLN A 64 -4.45 9.43 -13.47
CA GLN A 64 -5.91 9.37 -13.51
C GLN A 64 -6.43 7.98 -13.12
N ARG A 65 -5.83 6.93 -13.69
CA ARG A 65 -6.23 5.54 -13.41
C ARG A 65 -5.98 5.13 -11.95
N LEU A 66 -4.81 5.45 -11.41
CA LEU A 66 -4.47 5.14 -10.02
C LEU A 66 -5.30 5.94 -9.03
N GLN A 67 -5.82 7.11 -9.43
CA GLN A 67 -6.74 7.94 -8.64
C GLN A 67 -8.20 7.49 -8.74
N GLN A 68 -8.64 6.91 -9.86
CA GLN A 68 -9.98 6.32 -9.97
C GLN A 68 -10.17 5.17 -8.97
N ASP A 69 -9.13 4.37 -8.79
CA ASP A 69 -9.11 3.30 -7.79
C ASP A 69 -8.72 3.80 -6.38
N ALA A 70 -8.49 5.10 -6.20
CA ALA A 70 -8.31 5.67 -4.88
C ALA A 70 -9.67 6.23 -4.43
N GLU A 71 -10.29 5.60 -3.44
CA GLU A 71 -11.54 6.13 -2.86
C GLU A 71 -11.32 7.52 -2.21
N LEU A 72 -10.10 7.81 -1.76
CA LEU A 72 -9.67 9.06 -1.13
C LEU A 72 -8.18 9.33 -1.42
N PRO A 73 -7.71 10.60 -1.38
CA PRO A 73 -6.30 10.91 -1.52
C PRO A 73 -5.46 10.31 -0.37
N PRO A 74 -4.20 9.92 -0.64
CA PRO A 74 -3.31 9.35 0.37
C PRO A 74 -3.04 10.33 1.50
N GLN A 75 -2.82 9.80 2.70
CA GLN A 75 -2.41 10.62 3.85
C GLN A 75 -1.28 9.96 4.58
N GLN A 76 -0.21 10.72 4.77
CA GLN A 76 1.07 10.23 5.24
C GLN A 76 1.02 9.81 6.72
N ALA A 77 1.69 8.68 6.99
CA ALA A 77 1.98 8.07 8.30
C ALA A 77 0.80 7.43 9.04
N LEU A 78 0.75 6.08 9.03
CA LEU A 78 -0.04 5.36 10.03
C LEU A 78 0.82 4.48 10.94
N LEU A 79 1.79 3.72 10.44
CA LEU A 79 2.34 2.63 11.24
C LEU A 79 3.34 3.05 12.31
N ASP A 80 4.19 4.04 12.03
CA ASP A 80 5.19 4.50 13.00
C ASP A 80 4.62 5.45 14.06
N GLN A 81 3.34 5.83 13.93
CA GLN A 81 2.68 6.84 14.76
C GLN A 81 1.36 6.37 15.36
N LEU A 82 1.03 5.07 15.34
CA LEU A 82 -0.10 4.54 16.11
C LEU A 82 0.29 4.55 17.60
N PRO A 83 -0.24 5.46 18.43
CA PRO A 83 0.07 5.46 19.84
C PRO A 83 -0.50 4.21 20.51
N GLU A 84 0.09 3.79 21.63
CA GLU A 84 -0.28 2.57 22.36
C GLU A 84 -1.73 2.58 22.85
N ASP A 85 -2.29 3.77 23.11
CA ASP A 85 -3.69 4.01 23.48
C ASP A 85 -4.63 4.16 22.26
N GLY A 86 -4.05 4.20 21.07
CA GLY A 86 -4.71 4.45 19.80
C GLY A 86 -5.42 5.80 19.67
N ALA A 87 -5.08 6.79 20.50
CA ALA A 87 -5.59 8.15 20.41
C ALA A 87 -4.73 9.01 19.46
N LEU A 88 -5.13 9.15 18.20
CA LEU A 88 -4.47 10.08 17.27
C LEU A 88 -4.90 11.54 17.52
N PRO A 89 -4.00 12.55 17.39
CA PRO A 89 -4.40 13.95 17.47
C PRO A 89 -5.23 14.35 16.25
N ALA A 90 -6.38 14.99 16.49
CA ALA A 90 -7.29 15.51 15.47
C ALA A 90 -6.71 16.74 14.73
N PRO A 91 -7.13 17.03 13.48
CA PRO A 91 -7.97 16.23 12.60
C PRO A 91 -7.12 15.31 11.70
N ARG A 92 -7.39 14.00 11.67
CA ARG A 92 -6.76 13.05 10.75
C ARG A 92 -7.81 12.28 9.98
N ARG A 93 -7.63 12.17 8.66
CA ARG A 93 -8.64 11.68 7.72
C ARG A 93 -8.57 10.14 7.59
N TRP A 94 -9.55 9.56 6.90
CA TRP A 94 -9.49 8.17 6.45
C TRP A 94 -8.74 8.10 5.12
N GLY A 95 -7.88 7.10 4.94
CA GLY A 95 -7.56 6.60 3.61
C GLY A 95 -8.62 5.58 3.17
N PRO A 96 -8.64 5.15 1.89
CA PRO A 96 -9.36 3.95 1.47
C PRO A 96 -9.08 2.79 2.44
N ALA A 97 -10.03 1.87 2.63
CA ALA A 97 -9.89 0.75 3.57
C ALA A 97 -8.56 -0.03 3.39
N THR A 98 -8.01 -0.01 2.19
CA THR A 98 -6.78 -0.70 1.79
C THR A 98 -5.50 0.14 1.88
N ASP A 99 -5.54 1.47 1.95
CA ASP A 99 -4.33 2.31 1.89
C ASP A 99 -3.43 2.12 3.12
N ASP A 100 -4.04 2.09 4.29
CA ASP A 100 -3.34 1.87 5.55
C ASP A 100 -2.78 0.45 5.66
N LEU A 101 -3.59 -0.53 5.24
CA LEU A 101 -3.19 -1.92 5.21
C LEU A 101 -2.08 -2.18 4.19
N ALA A 102 -2.11 -1.52 3.03
CA ALA A 102 -1.07 -1.64 2.01
C ALA A 102 0.31 -1.20 2.55
N ARG A 103 0.36 -0.13 3.33
CA ARG A 103 1.61 0.31 3.98
C ARG A 103 2.09 -0.65 5.06
N LEU A 104 1.15 -1.38 5.67
CA LEU A 104 1.45 -2.38 6.69
C LEU A 104 2.01 -3.64 6.09
N LEU A 105 1.35 -4.16 5.06
CA LEU A 105 1.73 -5.41 4.44
C LEU A 105 2.90 -5.24 3.48
N ARG A 106 3.08 -4.05 2.87
CA ARG A 106 4.11 -3.78 1.86
C ARG A 106 4.90 -2.49 2.13
N PRO A 107 5.58 -2.39 3.30
CA PRO A 107 6.51 -1.29 3.55
C PRO A 107 7.65 -1.33 2.52
N ALA A 108 8.40 -0.24 2.40
CA ALA A 108 9.50 -0.17 1.46
C ALA A 108 10.70 -1.02 1.91
N GLU A 109 10.83 -1.19 3.22
CA GLU A 109 11.99 -1.74 3.92
C GLU A 109 11.93 -3.27 4.02
N LEU A 110 10.73 -3.86 3.95
CA LEU A 110 10.49 -5.29 4.13
C LEU A 110 9.81 -5.88 2.90
N ALA A 111 10.03 -7.18 2.69
CA ALA A 111 9.33 -7.96 1.70
C ALA A 111 9.00 -9.32 2.32
N TRP A 112 7.82 -9.85 2.01
CA TRP A 112 7.35 -11.12 2.54
C TRP A 112 7.11 -12.12 1.42
N ASP A 113 6.97 -13.40 1.79
CA ASP A 113 6.36 -14.35 0.88
C ASP A 113 4.92 -13.94 0.59
N GLU A 114 4.51 -14.02 -0.67
CA GLU A 114 3.19 -13.58 -1.09
C GLU A 114 2.05 -14.35 -0.40
N ALA A 115 2.22 -15.65 -0.15
CA ALA A 115 1.19 -16.42 0.55
C ALA A 115 0.96 -15.87 1.97
N GLN A 116 2.02 -15.38 2.61
CA GLN A 116 1.93 -14.76 3.93
C GLN A 116 1.24 -13.39 3.89
N GLU A 117 1.54 -12.56 2.87
CA GLU A 117 0.83 -11.29 2.67
C GLU A 117 -0.67 -11.50 2.48
N ILE A 118 -1.04 -12.50 1.67
CA ILE A 118 -2.44 -12.84 1.38
C ILE A 118 -3.14 -13.37 2.65
N ASP A 119 -2.49 -14.21 3.45
CA ASP A 119 -3.04 -14.71 4.71
C ASP A 119 -3.37 -13.57 5.70
N TRP A 120 -2.47 -12.59 5.84
CA TRP A 120 -2.76 -11.41 6.67
C TRP A 120 -3.87 -10.53 6.08
N ALA A 121 -3.87 -10.35 4.76
CA ALA A 121 -4.88 -9.54 4.08
C ALA A 121 -6.28 -10.15 4.18
N VAL A 122 -6.44 -11.46 3.97
CA VAL A 122 -7.75 -12.11 4.04
C VAL A 122 -8.33 -12.08 5.45
N ARG A 123 -7.50 -12.33 6.49
CA ARG A 123 -7.92 -12.20 7.89
C ARG A 123 -8.34 -10.78 8.24
N HIS A 124 -7.63 -9.79 7.70
CA HIS A 124 -8.01 -8.39 7.88
C HIS A 124 -9.32 -8.07 7.17
N TRP A 125 -9.46 -8.49 5.91
CA TRP A 125 -10.67 -8.31 5.10
C TRP A 125 -11.90 -8.94 5.76
N GLU A 126 -11.83 -10.18 6.22
CA GLU A 126 -12.92 -10.85 6.91
C GLU A 126 -13.35 -10.07 8.16
N ALA A 127 -12.39 -9.64 8.99
CA ALA A 127 -12.69 -8.88 10.19
C ALA A 127 -13.29 -7.50 9.88
N SER A 128 -12.75 -6.79 8.88
CA SER A 128 -13.25 -5.48 8.45
C SER A 128 -14.64 -5.56 7.82
N ARG A 129 -14.92 -6.63 7.05
CA ARG A 129 -16.26 -6.94 6.52
C ARG A 129 -17.27 -7.14 7.65
N HIS A 130 -16.94 -7.96 8.66
CA HIS A 130 -17.83 -8.17 9.80
C HIS A 130 -18.07 -6.91 10.64
N ALA A 131 -17.08 -6.01 10.69
CA ALA A 131 -17.18 -4.72 11.37
C ALA A 131 -17.89 -3.63 10.55
N GLY A 132 -18.30 -3.91 9.30
CA GLY A 132 -18.96 -2.92 8.44
C GLY A 132 -18.03 -1.79 7.97
N LEU A 133 -16.72 -2.05 7.91
CA LEU A 133 -15.70 -1.07 7.50
C LEU A 133 -15.46 -1.03 5.99
N LEU A 134 -16.11 -1.90 5.23
CA LEU A 134 -15.96 -2.03 3.79
C LEU A 134 -17.26 -1.61 3.11
N ASP A 135 -17.14 -1.03 1.92
CA ASP A 135 -18.31 -0.83 1.05
C ASP A 135 -18.82 -2.18 0.50
N GLU A 136 -19.95 -2.13 -0.22
CA GLU A 136 -20.61 -3.33 -0.73
C GLU A 136 -19.72 -4.13 -1.71
N GLU A 137 -18.98 -3.44 -2.57
CA GLU A 137 -18.11 -4.06 -3.58
C GLU A 137 -16.93 -4.78 -2.92
N LEU A 138 -16.19 -4.09 -2.05
CA LEU A 138 -15.04 -4.65 -1.34
C LEU A 138 -15.46 -5.70 -0.32
N ALA A 139 -16.64 -5.59 0.29
CA ALA A 139 -17.17 -6.60 1.20
C ALA A 139 -17.55 -7.90 0.46
N ALA A 140 -17.99 -7.81 -0.80
CA ALA A 140 -18.48 -8.95 -1.56
C ALA A 140 -17.36 -9.84 -2.12
N ASP A 141 -16.22 -9.25 -2.50
CA ASP A 141 -15.14 -9.96 -3.19
C ASP A 141 -13.74 -9.63 -2.63
N PHE A 142 -13.08 -10.64 -2.06
CA PHE A 142 -11.70 -10.51 -1.60
C PHE A 142 -10.71 -10.23 -2.75
N GLY A 143 -10.98 -10.71 -3.97
CA GLY A 143 -10.13 -10.45 -5.14
C GLY A 143 -10.10 -8.96 -5.49
N GLU A 144 -11.25 -8.29 -5.43
CA GLU A 144 -11.35 -6.84 -5.63
C GLU A 144 -10.68 -6.07 -4.49
N PHE A 145 -10.88 -6.50 -3.24
CA PHE A 145 -10.16 -5.94 -2.09
C PHE A 145 -8.64 -6.07 -2.23
N TRP A 146 -8.15 -7.25 -2.63
CA TRP A 146 -6.73 -7.50 -2.84
C TRP A 146 -6.18 -6.64 -3.98
N ARG A 147 -6.89 -6.55 -5.11
CA ARG A 147 -6.53 -5.68 -6.22
C ARG A 147 -6.38 -4.22 -5.77
N ARG A 148 -7.36 -3.72 -5.02
CA ARG A 148 -7.35 -2.36 -4.47
C ARG A 148 -6.16 -2.15 -3.53
N LEU A 149 -5.84 -3.13 -2.69
CA LEU A 149 -4.66 -3.13 -1.82
C LEU A 149 -3.35 -3.08 -2.60
N GLU A 150 -3.21 -3.85 -3.67
CA GLU A 150 -2.00 -3.81 -4.49
C GLU A 150 -1.81 -2.46 -5.18
N TRP A 151 -2.90 -1.83 -5.63
CA TRP A 151 -2.86 -0.51 -6.23
C TRP A 151 -2.57 0.58 -5.20
N SER A 152 -3.10 0.45 -3.98
CA SER A 152 -2.72 1.27 -2.83
C SER A 152 -1.23 1.20 -2.53
N ALA A 153 -0.66 -0.01 -2.49
CA ALA A 153 0.76 -0.23 -2.27
C ALA A 153 1.59 0.40 -3.39
N LEU A 154 1.19 0.18 -4.65
CA LEU A 154 1.83 0.77 -5.82
C LEU A 154 1.87 2.30 -5.75
N ARG A 155 0.76 2.96 -5.42
CA ARG A 155 0.75 4.42 -5.23
C ARG A 155 1.73 4.85 -4.14
N HIS A 156 1.81 4.11 -3.05
CA HIS A 156 2.75 4.41 -1.96
C HIS A 156 4.21 4.29 -2.42
N HIS A 157 4.58 3.19 -3.10
CA HIS A 157 5.93 2.99 -3.62
C HIS A 157 6.32 4.05 -4.65
N LEU A 158 5.40 4.43 -5.54
CA LEU A 158 5.62 5.51 -6.52
C LEU A 158 5.90 6.86 -5.85
N ARG A 159 5.18 7.20 -4.77
CA ARG A 159 5.45 8.43 -3.99
C ARG A 159 6.83 8.41 -3.33
N GLN A 160 7.29 7.25 -2.87
CA GLN A 160 8.63 7.14 -2.31
C GLN A 160 9.71 7.29 -3.39
N LEU A 161 9.52 6.69 -4.56
CA LEU A 161 10.43 6.80 -5.71
C LEU A 161 10.59 8.25 -6.22
N ALA A 162 9.59 9.11 -5.99
CA ALA A 162 9.66 10.54 -6.30
C ALA A 162 10.82 11.27 -5.58
N ASP A 163 11.25 10.78 -4.42
CA ASP A 163 12.27 11.41 -3.58
C ASP A 163 13.59 10.61 -3.56
N ALA A 164 13.81 9.73 -4.55
CA ALA A 164 15.05 8.95 -4.73
C ALA A 164 15.51 8.21 -3.46
N PRO A 165 14.76 7.18 -3.01
CA PRO A 165 14.97 6.52 -1.74
C PRO A 165 16.25 5.66 -1.76
N ALA A 166 16.85 5.43 -0.58
CA ALA A 166 18.04 4.59 -0.44
C ALA A 166 17.84 3.16 -0.96
N ASP A 167 16.63 2.60 -0.78
CA ASP A 167 16.26 1.24 -1.22
C ASP A 167 15.50 1.21 -2.57
N GLU A 168 15.91 2.07 -3.53
CA GLU A 168 15.26 2.22 -4.83
C GLU A 168 15.06 0.88 -5.57
N ARG A 169 16.04 -0.03 -5.52
CA ARG A 169 15.95 -1.33 -6.23
C ARG A 169 14.79 -2.20 -5.73
N ARG A 170 14.56 -2.25 -4.42
CA ARG A 170 13.47 -3.05 -3.82
C ARG A 170 12.12 -2.45 -4.20
N LEU A 171 11.99 -1.14 -4.10
CA LEU A 171 10.78 -0.42 -4.49
C LEU A 171 10.45 -0.63 -5.98
N LEU A 172 11.44 -0.51 -6.87
CA LEU A 172 11.26 -0.80 -8.29
C LEU A 172 10.76 -2.23 -8.52
N ALA A 173 11.33 -3.21 -7.82
CA ALA A 173 10.89 -4.59 -7.93
C ALA A 173 9.44 -4.81 -7.45
N GLN A 174 9.01 -4.14 -6.38
CA GLN A 174 7.61 -4.15 -5.94
C GLN A 174 6.67 -3.51 -6.97
N VAL A 175 7.08 -2.37 -7.56
CA VAL A 175 6.34 -1.70 -8.64
C VAL A 175 6.22 -2.62 -9.88
N VAL A 176 7.30 -3.29 -10.26
CA VAL A 176 7.31 -4.28 -11.35
C VAL A 176 6.35 -5.43 -11.05
N LYS A 177 6.41 -6.02 -9.85
CA LYS A 177 5.51 -7.10 -9.40
C LYS A 177 4.04 -6.74 -9.59
N VAL A 178 3.61 -5.53 -9.19
CA VAL A 178 2.21 -5.12 -9.33
C VAL A 178 1.87 -4.76 -10.79
N SER A 179 2.75 -4.04 -11.49
CA SER A 179 2.50 -3.61 -12.88
C SER A 179 2.34 -4.77 -13.88
N THR A 180 2.94 -5.93 -13.59
CA THR A 180 2.85 -7.13 -14.44
C THR A 180 1.57 -7.93 -14.27
N ARG A 181 0.84 -7.74 -13.17
CA ARG A 181 -0.39 -8.49 -12.85
C ARG A 181 -1.63 -7.93 -13.55
N TYR A 182 -1.69 -6.61 -13.70
CA TYR A 182 -2.90 -5.92 -14.13
C TYR A 182 -2.74 -5.35 -15.54
N VAL A 183 -3.62 -5.76 -16.45
CA VAL A 183 -3.67 -5.22 -17.83
C VAL A 183 -3.81 -3.70 -17.82
N ALA A 184 -4.55 -3.16 -16.84
CA ALA A 184 -4.73 -1.73 -16.64
C ALA A 184 -3.40 -0.98 -16.35
N LEU A 185 -2.36 -1.67 -15.90
CA LEU A 185 -1.03 -1.13 -15.64
C LEU A 185 -0.01 -1.42 -16.74
N ALA A 186 -0.46 -1.97 -17.89
CA ALA A 186 0.42 -2.26 -19.03
C ALA A 186 1.29 -1.07 -19.49
N PRO A 187 0.83 0.20 -19.50
CA PRO A 187 1.69 1.33 -19.84
C PRO A 187 2.89 1.48 -18.88
N LEU A 188 2.67 1.27 -17.58
CA LEU A 188 3.73 1.32 -16.57
C LEU A 188 4.70 0.14 -16.74
N LYS A 189 4.17 -1.08 -16.93
CA LYS A 189 4.98 -2.28 -17.23
C LYS A 189 5.92 -2.05 -18.40
N ARG A 190 5.42 -1.57 -19.54
CA ARG A 190 6.25 -1.33 -20.75
C ARG A 190 7.33 -0.29 -20.51
N ALA A 191 7.02 0.77 -19.77
CA ALA A 191 8.01 1.79 -19.43
C ALA A 191 9.13 1.22 -18.53
N LEU A 192 8.77 0.35 -17.58
CA LEU A 192 9.73 -0.36 -16.72
C LEU A 192 10.55 -1.38 -17.50
N GLU A 193 9.95 -2.13 -18.44
CA GLU A 193 10.68 -3.05 -19.31
C GLU A 193 11.75 -2.33 -20.16
N ALA A 194 11.42 -1.15 -20.67
CA ALA A 194 12.33 -0.35 -21.49
C ALA A 194 13.47 0.28 -20.67
N SER A 195 13.20 0.70 -19.43
CA SER A 195 14.16 1.44 -18.61
C SER A 195 14.93 0.57 -17.61
N HIS A 196 14.34 -0.55 -17.18
CA HIS A 196 14.89 -1.46 -16.18
C HIS A 196 14.68 -2.94 -16.58
N PRO A 197 15.23 -3.37 -17.73
CA PRO A 197 15.02 -4.73 -18.25
C PRO A 197 15.45 -5.84 -17.28
N GLN A 198 16.42 -5.57 -16.39
CA GLN A 198 16.93 -6.52 -15.41
C GLN A 198 15.89 -7.09 -14.43
N PHE A 199 14.71 -6.47 -14.30
CA PHE A 199 13.61 -6.98 -13.48
C PHE A 199 12.67 -7.94 -14.23
N PHE A 200 12.86 -8.11 -15.53
CA PHE A 200 12.02 -8.91 -16.42
C PHE A 200 12.74 -10.14 -16.98
N ASP A 201 14.04 -10.26 -16.74
CA ASP A 201 14.81 -11.46 -17.07
C ASP A 201 14.46 -12.63 -16.12
N GLN A 202 14.40 -13.86 -16.65
CA GLN A 202 14.00 -15.07 -15.91
C GLN A 202 14.86 -15.38 -14.66
N ALA A 203 16.00 -14.71 -14.49
CA ALA A 203 16.91 -14.88 -13.35
C ALA A 203 16.60 -13.94 -12.16
N PHE A 204 15.59 -13.08 -12.26
CA PHE A 204 15.28 -12.13 -11.19
C PHE A 204 14.53 -12.81 -10.03
N SER A 205 15.15 -12.86 -8.86
CA SER A 205 14.53 -13.28 -7.60
C SER A 205 14.57 -12.12 -6.60
N LEU A 206 13.44 -11.87 -5.93
CA LEU A 206 13.25 -10.84 -4.89
C LEU A 206 13.84 -11.19 -3.52
N ARG A 207 14.52 -12.34 -3.40
CA ARG A 207 15.12 -12.82 -2.14
C ARG A 207 16.30 -11.96 -1.71
#